data_AF-A0A7W0Q7D5-F1
#
_entry.id   AF-A0A7W0Q7D5-F1
#
_cell.length_a   1.000
_cell.length_b   1.000
_cell.length_c   1.000
_cell.angle_alpha   90.00
_cell.angle_beta   90.00
_cell.angle_gamma   90.00
#
_symmetry.space_group_name_H-M   'P 1'
#
loop_
_entity.id
_entity.type
_entity.pdbx_description
1 polymer ?
#
loop_
_entity_poly.entity_id
_entity_poly.type
_entity_poly.pdbx_seq_one_letter_code
_entity_poly.pdbx_strand_id
1 'polypeptide(L)'
;MRHPQALKVINPEDFTHSQAASPAVPTGMARRRSQLVTAELTEDDAFEESRPEVDAVSAAICEPVPIRRDARLPSSSEALELARARLPQGPDPELEAAIIETLRRPISPGQGHQLGNAARERELCELFAKLDVVQAHHLGRRLDQDRSDDVLAQAFRRLVIERRQRLRAFLADARRRQVMAGR
;
A
#
# COMPACT_ATOMS: atom_id res chain seq x y z
N MET A 1 12.21 17.83 47.52
CA MET A 1 13.04 18.91 46.94
C MET A 1 13.52 18.46 45.56
N ARG A 2 12.95 19.01 44.48
CA ARG A 2 13.33 18.66 43.09
C ARG A 2 14.38 19.66 42.60
N HIS A 3 15.56 19.17 42.25
CA HIS A 3 16.61 20.00 41.65
C HIS A 3 16.20 20.42 40.22
N PRO A 4 16.23 21.72 39.88
CA PRO A 4 16.07 22.17 38.52
C PRO A 4 17.31 21.77 37.72
N GLN A 5 17.15 20.94 36.68
CA GLN A 5 18.22 20.66 35.74
C GLN A 5 18.42 21.88 34.85
N ALA A 6 19.63 22.44 34.90
CA ALA A 6 20.05 23.57 34.08
C ALA A 6 20.08 23.16 32.60
N LEU A 7 19.29 23.85 31.79
CA LEU A 7 19.34 23.77 30.33
C LEU A 7 20.71 24.27 29.85
N LYS A 8 21.54 23.34 29.34
CA LYS A 8 22.77 23.67 28.62
C LYS A 8 22.38 24.41 27.34
N VAL A 9 22.65 25.71 27.31
CA VAL A 9 22.61 26.53 26.10
C VAL A 9 23.71 26.02 25.17
N ILE A 10 23.32 25.41 24.06
CA ILE A 10 24.26 24.98 23.02
C ILE A 10 24.61 26.21 22.20
N ASN A 11 25.89 26.57 22.15
CA ASN A 11 26.38 27.69 21.36
C ASN A 11 26.24 27.37 19.86
N PRO A 12 25.67 28.27 19.05
CA PRO A 12 25.53 28.06 17.61
C PRO A 12 26.86 28.05 16.85
N GLU A 13 27.97 28.42 17.50
CA GLU A 13 29.29 28.53 16.86
C GLU A 13 30.12 27.24 16.90
N ASP A 14 29.67 26.23 17.67
CA ASP A 14 30.32 24.90 17.69
C ASP A 14 30.02 24.05 16.43
N PHE A 15 29.19 24.55 15.52
CA PHE A 15 29.00 23.98 14.18
C PHE A 15 30.19 24.31 13.28
N THR A 16 31.31 23.65 13.57
CA THR A 16 32.46 23.58 12.67
C THR A 16 32.00 23.06 11.31
N HIS A 17 32.19 23.88 10.27
CA HIS A 17 31.95 23.53 8.88
C HIS A 17 32.84 22.34 8.51
N SER A 18 32.27 21.13 8.57
CA SER A 18 32.90 19.94 8.03
C SER A 18 32.85 20.05 6.50
N GLN A 19 33.91 20.62 5.94
CA GLN A 19 34.14 20.77 4.52
C GLN A 19 34.32 19.34 3.96
N ALA A 20 33.24 18.76 3.45
CA ALA A 20 33.25 17.44 2.87
C ALA A 20 34.13 17.45 1.61
N ALA A 21 35.32 16.86 1.73
CA ALA A 21 36.17 16.54 0.59
C ALA A 21 35.38 15.65 -0.39
N SER A 22 35.24 16.11 -1.63
CA SER A 22 34.64 15.33 -2.71
C SER A 22 35.49 14.08 -2.97
N PRO A 23 34.95 12.86 -2.86
CA PRO A 23 35.69 11.68 -3.28
C PRO A 23 35.80 11.69 -4.81
N ALA A 24 37.04 11.68 -5.30
CA ALA A 24 37.34 11.50 -6.71
C ALA A 24 36.77 10.15 -7.18
N VAL A 25 35.83 10.19 -8.11
CA VAL A 25 35.24 8.98 -8.72
C VAL A 25 36.27 8.41 -9.70
N PRO A 26 36.80 7.19 -9.48
CA PRO A 26 37.70 6.57 -10.43
C PRO A 26 36.91 6.23 -11.70
N THR A 27 37.29 6.89 -12.80
CA THR A 27 36.84 6.56 -14.16
C THR A 27 37.57 5.28 -14.58
N GLY A 28 37.11 4.14 -14.08
CA GLY A 28 37.60 2.81 -14.42
C GLY A 28 36.59 2.10 -15.31
N MET A 29 36.85 2.13 -16.62
CA MET A 29 36.10 1.39 -17.62
C MET A 29 36.11 -0.12 -17.32
N ALA A 30 34.96 -0.67 -16.92
CA ALA A 30 34.71 -2.10 -17.00
C ALA A 30 33.56 -2.33 -17.99
N ARG A 31 33.94 -2.56 -19.26
CA ARG A 31 33.04 -3.08 -20.30
C ARG A 31 32.52 -4.45 -19.87
N ARG A 32 31.38 -4.50 -19.16
CA ARG A 32 30.63 -5.74 -19.01
C ARG A 32 30.03 -6.07 -20.37
N ARG A 33 30.63 -7.07 -21.04
CA ARG A 33 30.03 -7.81 -22.14
C ARG A 33 28.67 -8.33 -21.67
N SER A 34 27.60 -7.69 -22.14
CA SER A 34 26.26 -8.26 -22.09
C SER A 34 26.26 -9.52 -22.95
N GLN A 35 26.32 -10.70 -22.33
CA GLN A 35 26.04 -11.95 -23.04
C GLN A 35 24.53 -12.04 -23.21
N LEU A 36 24.06 -11.91 -24.44
CA LEU A 36 22.70 -12.25 -24.82
C LEU A 36 22.59 -13.77 -24.77
N VAL A 37 21.91 -14.29 -23.75
CA VAL A 37 21.49 -15.69 -23.69
C VAL A 37 20.19 -15.78 -24.48
N THR A 38 20.27 -16.27 -25.71
CA THR A 38 19.11 -16.72 -26.48
C THR A 38 18.64 -18.04 -25.90
N ALA A 39 17.54 -18.01 -25.13
CA ALA A 39 16.85 -19.23 -24.75
C ALA A 39 16.03 -19.71 -25.95
N GLU A 40 16.38 -20.87 -26.50
CA GLU A 40 15.54 -21.59 -27.45
C GLU A 40 14.35 -22.15 -26.68
N LEU A 41 13.17 -21.58 -26.94
CA LEU A 41 11.89 -22.12 -26.50
C LEU A 41 11.53 -23.27 -27.45
N THR A 42 11.74 -24.50 -27.00
CA THR A 42 11.13 -25.69 -27.62
C THR A 42 9.61 -25.63 -27.40
N GLU A 43 8.89 -25.37 -28.49
CA GLU A 43 7.44 -25.51 -28.61
C GLU A 43 7.12 -26.99 -28.81
N ASP A 44 6.95 -27.73 -27.72
CA ASP A 44 6.40 -29.08 -27.77
C ASP A 44 5.55 -29.29 -26.52
N ASP A 45 4.25 -29.14 -26.68
CA ASP A 45 3.25 -30.00 -26.04
C ASP A 45 1.87 -29.61 -26.57
N ALA A 46 1.34 -30.49 -27.41
CA ALA A 46 -0.04 -30.50 -27.87
C ALA A 46 -0.98 -30.61 -26.65
N PHE A 47 -1.49 -29.48 -26.19
CA PHE A 47 -2.52 -29.46 -25.15
C PHE A 47 -3.86 -29.82 -25.77
N GLU A 48 -4.22 -31.10 -25.69
CA GLU A 48 -5.51 -31.64 -26.09
C GLU A 48 -6.60 -30.94 -25.26
N GLU A 49 -7.32 -30.01 -25.92
CA GLU A 49 -8.40 -29.20 -25.35
C GLU A 49 -9.58 -30.10 -24.97
N SER A 50 -9.48 -30.72 -23.79
CA SER A 50 -10.58 -31.44 -23.14
C SER A 50 -11.63 -30.41 -22.73
N ARG A 51 -12.53 -30.08 -23.67
CA ARG A 51 -13.72 -29.29 -23.41
C ARG A 51 -14.57 -30.02 -22.38
N PRO A 52 -14.79 -29.46 -21.18
CA PRO A 52 -15.75 -30.05 -20.27
C PRO A 52 -17.12 -29.97 -20.95
N GLU A 53 -17.73 -31.14 -21.08
CA GLU A 53 -19.13 -31.32 -21.40
C GLU A 53 -19.92 -30.44 -20.43
N VAL A 54 -20.38 -29.28 -20.92
CA VAL A 54 -21.23 -28.38 -20.14
C VAL A 54 -22.59 -29.05 -20.05
N ASP A 55 -22.73 -29.90 -19.04
CA ASP A 55 -24.02 -30.36 -18.57
C ASP A 55 -24.93 -29.15 -18.48
N ALA A 56 -26.01 -29.20 -19.25
CA ALA A 56 -27.01 -28.16 -19.35
C ALA A 56 -27.54 -27.87 -17.95
N VAL A 57 -26.98 -26.85 -17.31
CA VAL A 57 -27.49 -26.31 -16.04
C VAL A 57 -28.85 -25.76 -16.38
N SER A 58 -29.83 -26.59 -16.06
CA SER A 58 -31.25 -26.35 -16.01
C SER A 58 -31.53 -24.87 -15.90
N ALA A 59 -32.16 -24.32 -16.95
CA ALA A 59 -32.67 -22.97 -16.98
C ALA A 59 -33.60 -22.79 -15.77
N ALA A 60 -33.03 -22.36 -14.64
CA ALA A 60 -33.77 -21.88 -13.50
C ALA A 60 -34.46 -20.62 -13.99
N ILE A 61 -35.69 -20.84 -14.45
CA ILE A 61 -36.67 -19.84 -14.81
C ILE A 61 -36.56 -18.76 -13.74
N CYS A 62 -36.04 -17.59 -14.11
CA CYS A 62 -36.17 -16.40 -13.30
C CYS A 62 -37.67 -16.25 -13.05
N GLU A 63 -38.13 -16.63 -11.86
CA GLU A 63 -39.48 -16.30 -11.45
C GLU A 63 -39.63 -14.79 -11.62
N PRO A 64 -40.65 -14.32 -12.37
CA PRO A 64 -40.82 -12.90 -12.61
C PRO A 64 -41.07 -12.24 -11.26
N VAL A 65 -40.05 -11.54 -10.75
CA VAL A 65 -40.17 -10.75 -9.53
C VAL A 65 -41.35 -9.81 -9.72
N PRO A 66 -42.40 -9.88 -8.88
CA PRO A 66 -43.58 -9.05 -9.07
C PRO A 66 -43.14 -7.58 -8.98
N ILE A 67 -43.16 -6.90 -10.12
CA ILE A 67 -42.88 -5.48 -10.23
C ILE A 67 -43.99 -4.78 -9.44
N ARG A 68 -43.69 -4.37 -8.21
CA ARG A 68 -44.60 -3.56 -7.41
C ARG A 68 -44.83 -2.25 -8.16
N ARG A 69 -46.01 -2.10 -8.78
CA ARG A 69 -46.37 -0.95 -9.64
C ARG A 69 -46.29 0.41 -8.93
N ASP A 70 -46.30 0.41 -7.61
CA ASP A 70 -46.27 1.64 -6.80
C ASP A 70 -44.86 2.03 -6.33
N ALA A 71 -43.83 1.23 -6.67
CA ALA A 71 -42.46 1.59 -6.36
C ALA A 71 -42.00 2.68 -7.34
N ARG A 72 -42.09 3.94 -6.92
CA ARG A 72 -41.41 5.06 -7.57
C ARG A 72 -39.94 4.66 -7.72
N LEU A 73 -39.52 4.37 -8.96
CA LEU A 73 -38.12 4.07 -9.23
C LEU A 73 -37.30 5.26 -8.75
N PRO A 74 -36.27 5.05 -7.90
CA PRO A 74 -35.38 6.13 -7.53
C PRO A 74 -34.83 6.74 -8.82
N SER A 75 -34.83 8.07 -8.88
CA SER A 75 -34.23 8.76 -10.01
C SER A 75 -32.76 8.32 -10.14
N SER A 76 -32.19 8.42 -11.34
CA SER A 76 -30.79 8.05 -11.56
C SER A 76 -29.82 8.79 -10.61
N SER A 77 -30.20 9.99 -10.16
CA SER A 77 -29.45 10.76 -9.15
C SER A 77 -29.57 10.16 -7.75
N GLU A 78 -30.78 9.81 -7.30
CA GLU A 78 -31.00 9.18 -5.99
C GLU A 78 -30.36 7.80 -5.91
N ALA A 79 -30.37 7.02 -7.00
CA ALA A 79 -29.69 5.73 -7.07
C ALA A 79 -28.16 5.89 -6.89
N LEU A 80 -27.57 6.94 -7.48
CA LEU A 80 -26.16 7.27 -7.33
C LEU A 80 -25.83 7.77 -5.92
N GLU A 81 -26.68 8.58 -5.30
CA GLU A 81 -26.50 9.01 -3.91
C GLU A 81 -26.62 7.84 -2.93
N LEU A 82 -27.62 6.97 -3.08
CA LEU A 82 -27.77 5.78 -2.26
C LEU A 82 -26.59 4.82 -2.45
N ALA A 83 -26.10 4.67 -3.67
CA ALA A 83 -24.90 3.88 -3.94
C ALA A 83 -23.66 4.51 -3.27
N ARG A 84 -23.49 5.83 -3.36
CA ARG A 84 -22.39 6.55 -2.67
C ARG A 84 -22.48 6.45 -1.16
N ALA A 85 -23.67 6.59 -0.60
CA ALA A 85 -23.91 6.46 0.84
C ALA A 85 -23.63 5.03 1.34
N ARG A 86 -23.76 4.04 0.45
CA ARG A 86 -23.43 2.62 0.72
C ARG A 86 -21.98 2.26 0.45
N LEU A 87 -21.19 3.10 -0.23
CA LEU A 87 -19.78 2.84 -0.40
C LEU A 87 -19.09 2.95 0.97
N PRO A 88 -18.23 1.99 1.34
CA PRO A 88 -17.53 2.04 2.61
C PRO A 88 -16.74 3.34 2.70
N GLN A 89 -17.05 4.09 3.76
CA GLN A 89 -16.52 5.41 4.06
C GLN A 89 -15.04 5.29 4.44
N GLY A 90 -14.15 5.17 3.46
CA GLY A 90 -12.70 5.12 3.69
C GLY A 90 -12.23 4.02 4.66
N PRO A 91 -10.93 4.02 5.02
CA PRO A 91 -10.46 3.26 6.17
C PRO A 91 -11.07 3.81 7.46
N ASP A 92 -11.22 2.94 8.47
CA ASP A 92 -11.59 3.33 9.83
C ASP A 92 -10.69 4.49 10.31
N PRO A 93 -11.25 5.62 10.78
CA PRO A 93 -10.47 6.77 11.24
C PRO A 93 -9.48 6.43 12.36
N GLU A 94 -9.79 5.47 13.24
CA GLU A 94 -8.88 5.06 14.31
C GLU A 94 -7.66 4.32 13.73
N LEU A 95 -7.90 3.45 12.75
CA LEU A 95 -6.84 2.71 12.08
C LEU A 95 -5.98 3.64 11.22
N GLU A 96 -6.59 4.61 10.54
CA GLU A 96 -5.86 5.65 9.81
C GLU A 96 -4.98 6.48 10.74
N ALA A 97 -5.50 6.90 11.89
CA ALA A 97 -4.73 7.63 12.89
C ALA A 97 -3.53 6.81 13.38
N ALA A 98 -3.70 5.51 13.65
CA ALA A 98 -2.62 4.61 14.03
C ALA A 98 -1.55 4.48 12.94
N ILE A 99 -1.95 4.35 11.66
CA ILE A 99 -1.01 4.31 10.52
C ILE A 99 -0.19 5.60 10.46
N ILE A 100 -0.85 6.76 10.58
CA ILE A 100 -0.20 8.07 10.56
C ILE A 100 0.77 8.22 11.74
N GLU A 101 0.37 7.78 12.93
CA GLU A 101 1.22 7.80 14.12
C GLU A 101 2.49 6.97 13.91
N THR A 102 2.36 5.72 13.44
CA THR A 102 3.49 4.83 13.14
C THR A 102 4.43 5.44 12.09
N LEU A 103 3.89 6.10 11.05
CA LEU A 103 4.69 6.79 10.04
C LEU A 103 5.45 8.00 10.60
N ARG A 104 4.86 8.73 11.54
CA ARG A 104 5.44 9.95 12.14
C ARG A 104 6.39 9.66 13.30
N ARG A 105 6.29 8.49 13.92
CA ARG A 105 7.12 8.10 15.06
C ARG A 105 8.61 8.19 14.72
N PRO A 106 9.42 8.95 15.48
CA PRO A 106 10.86 9.01 15.23
C PRO A 106 11.52 7.65 15.50
N ILE A 107 12.66 7.40 14.85
CA ILE A 107 13.46 6.20 15.13
C ILE A 107 14.15 6.41 16.49
N SER A 108 14.13 5.38 17.34
CA SER A 108 14.72 5.44 18.68
C SER A 108 16.20 5.81 18.63
N PRO A 109 16.68 6.68 19.54
CA PRO A 109 18.09 7.03 19.61
C PRO A 109 18.93 5.78 19.88
N GLY A 110 19.97 5.56 19.09
CA GLY A 110 20.82 4.37 19.16
C GLY A 110 20.38 3.19 18.28
N GLN A 111 19.18 3.24 17.68
CA GLN A 111 18.77 2.24 16.69
C GLN A 111 19.25 2.66 15.30
N GLY A 112 19.90 1.75 14.57
CA GLY A 112 20.28 2.01 13.17
C GLY A 112 19.04 2.27 12.29
N HIS A 113 19.14 3.22 11.36
CA HIS A 113 18.03 3.60 10.48
C HIS A 113 17.41 2.41 9.73
N GLN A 114 18.22 1.44 9.30
CA GLN A 114 17.73 0.24 8.62
C GLN A 114 16.82 -0.60 9.51
N LEU A 115 17.22 -0.83 10.77
CA LEU A 115 16.47 -1.62 11.74
C LEU A 115 15.19 -0.88 12.17
N GLY A 116 15.29 0.42 12.45
CA GLY A 116 14.12 1.24 12.81
C GLY A 116 13.07 1.29 11.70
N ASN A 117 13.51 1.46 10.45
CA ASN A 117 12.60 1.42 9.31
C ASN A 117 12.00 0.02 9.07
N ALA A 118 12.76 -1.06 9.29
CA ALA A 118 12.26 -2.43 9.18
C ALA A 118 11.20 -2.74 10.23
N ALA A 119 11.41 -2.31 11.47
CA ALA A 119 10.40 -2.43 12.53
C ALA A 119 9.13 -1.65 12.16
N ARG A 120 9.27 -0.39 11.70
CA ARG A 120 8.14 0.42 11.25
C ARG A 120 7.38 -0.21 10.08
N GLU A 121 8.08 -0.75 9.09
CA GLU A 121 7.45 -1.46 7.97
C GLU A 121 6.65 -2.68 8.44
N ARG A 122 7.17 -3.45 9.41
CA ARG A 122 6.44 -4.57 10.00
C ARG A 122 5.17 -4.12 10.71
N GLU A 123 5.26 -3.09 11.55
CA GLU A 123 4.09 -2.49 12.21
C GLU A 123 3.04 -2.01 11.20
N LEU A 124 3.47 -1.37 10.10
CA LEU A 124 2.56 -0.95 9.03
C LEU A 124 1.90 -2.13 8.32
N CYS A 125 2.64 -3.20 8.03
CA CYS A 125 2.06 -4.42 7.46
C CYS A 125 0.99 -5.03 8.39
N GLU A 126 1.23 -5.03 9.71
CA GLU A 126 0.25 -5.50 10.69
C GLU A 126 -1.01 -4.63 10.73
N LEU A 127 -0.87 -3.31 10.67
CA LEU A 127 -2.00 -2.38 10.57
C LEU A 127 -2.76 -2.58 9.25
N PHE A 128 -2.05 -2.74 8.12
CA PHE A 128 -2.65 -3.02 6.82
C PHE A 128 -3.30 -4.40 6.72
N ALA A 129 -2.91 -5.34 7.57
CA ALA A 129 -3.56 -6.64 7.67
C ALA A 129 -4.96 -6.57 8.29
N LYS A 130 -5.26 -5.51 9.06
CA LYS A 130 -6.57 -5.27 9.66
C LYS A 130 -7.58 -4.61 8.70
N LEU A 131 -7.11 -4.06 7.58
CA LEU A 131 -7.96 -3.44 6.57
C LEU A 131 -8.74 -4.52 5.82
N ASP A 132 -10.02 -4.25 5.54
CA ASP A 132 -10.75 -5.05 4.57
C ASP A 132 -10.21 -4.81 3.13
N VAL A 133 -10.62 -5.64 2.17
CA VAL A 133 -10.15 -5.55 0.79
C VAL A 133 -10.51 -4.22 0.13
N VAL A 134 -11.69 -3.67 0.42
CA VAL A 134 -12.17 -2.42 -0.18
C VAL A 134 -11.41 -1.24 0.41
N GLN A 135 -11.20 -1.21 1.72
CA GLN A 135 -10.40 -0.23 2.44
C GLN A 135 -8.94 -0.25 1.98
N ALA A 136 -8.34 -1.44 1.82
CA ALA A 136 -6.98 -1.58 1.32
C ALA A 136 -6.83 -1.04 -0.11
N HIS A 137 -7.80 -1.32 -0.99
CA HIS A 137 -7.82 -0.76 -2.34
C HIS A 137 -8.03 0.76 -2.35
N HIS A 138 -8.95 1.27 -1.52
CA HIS A 138 -9.19 2.70 -1.38
C HIS A 138 -7.92 3.42 -0.90
N LEU A 139 -7.27 2.88 0.14
CA LEU A 139 -6.01 3.40 0.68
C LEU A 139 -4.89 3.37 -0.36
N GLY A 140 -4.73 2.26 -1.08
CA GLY A 140 -3.76 2.12 -2.17
C GLY A 140 -3.94 3.20 -3.24
N ARG A 141 -5.18 3.39 -3.73
CA ARG A 141 -5.48 4.45 -4.71
C ARG A 141 -5.22 5.85 -4.17
N ARG A 142 -5.54 6.10 -2.90
CA ARG A 142 -5.27 7.40 -2.24
C ARG A 142 -3.76 7.67 -2.16
N LEU A 143 -2.96 6.67 -1.80
CA LEU A 143 -1.50 6.75 -1.74
C LEU A 143 -0.85 6.86 -3.13
N ASP A 144 -1.47 6.34 -4.19
CA ASP A 144 -0.99 6.47 -5.57
C ASP A 144 -1.25 7.85 -6.18
N GLN A 145 -2.35 8.50 -5.81
CA GLN A 145 -2.66 9.87 -6.26
C GLN A 145 -1.68 10.93 -5.72
N ASP A 146 -0.97 10.60 -4.65
CA ASP A 146 0.07 11.43 -4.03
C ASP A 146 -0.36 12.91 -3.86
N ARG A 147 -1.51 13.10 -3.23
CA ARG A 147 -2.07 14.44 -2.98
C ARG A 147 -1.25 15.18 -1.93
N SER A 148 -0.98 16.47 -2.17
CA SER A 148 -0.14 17.28 -1.28
C SER A 148 -0.88 17.76 -0.03
N ASP A 149 -2.20 17.81 -0.04
CA ASP A 149 -3.07 18.17 1.09
C ASP A 149 -3.36 16.97 2.02
N ASP A 150 -3.08 15.75 1.56
CA ASP A 150 -3.32 14.53 2.33
C ASP A 150 -2.17 14.24 3.30
N VAL A 151 -2.49 14.35 4.60
CA VAL A 151 -1.57 14.10 5.71
C VAL A 151 -0.96 12.70 5.65
N LEU A 152 -1.74 11.69 5.28
CA LEU A 152 -1.26 10.32 5.17
C LEU A 152 -0.27 10.19 4.01
N ALA A 153 -0.62 10.72 2.84
CA ALA A 153 0.25 10.69 1.66
C ALA A 153 1.57 11.41 1.93
N GLN A 154 1.53 12.59 2.56
CA GLN A 154 2.74 13.32 2.97
C GLN A 154 3.62 12.48 3.92
N ALA A 155 3.05 11.81 4.91
CA ALA A 155 3.79 10.96 5.83
C ALA A 155 4.38 9.74 5.10
N PHE A 156 3.63 9.13 4.19
CA PHE A 156 4.05 7.99 3.39
C PHE A 156 5.22 8.33 2.46
N ARG A 157 5.25 9.53 1.86
CA ARG A 157 6.37 10.03 1.03
C ARG A 157 7.71 10.06 1.76
N ARG A 158 7.71 10.20 3.09
CA ARG A 158 8.94 10.22 3.90
C ARG A 158 9.63 8.86 3.99
N LEU A 159 8.92 7.78 3.66
CA LEU A 159 9.52 6.46 3.56
C LEU A 159 10.42 6.35 2.33
N VAL A 160 11.45 5.49 2.41
CA VAL A 160 12.30 5.16 1.26
C VAL A 160 11.46 4.53 0.13
N ILE A 161 11.79 4.84 -1.12
CA ILE A 161 11.02 4.46 -2.32
C ILE A 161 10.70 2.96 -2.36
N GLU A 162 11.71 2.11 -2.16
CA GLU A 162 11.56 0.65 -2.19
C GLU A 162 10.53 0.16 -1.15
N ARG A 163 10.54 0.73 0.05
CA ARG A 163 9.59 0.37 1.12
C ARG A 163 8.17 0.78 0.76
N ARG A 164 7.99 1.96 0.14
CA ARG A 164 6.68 2.39 -0.37
C ARG A 164 6.15 1.41 -1.40
N GLN A 165 7.00 0.94 -2.32
CA GLN A 165 6.61 -0.04 -3.34
C GLN A 165 6.17 -1.37 -2.70
N ARG A 166 6.93 -1.89 -1.72
CA ARG A 166 6.56 -3.13 -1.00
C ARG A 166 5.23 -2.99 -0.25
N LEU A 167 5.03 -1.88 0.45
CA LEU A 167 3.79 -1.60 1.17
C LEU A 167 2.60 -1.44 0.21
N ARG A 168 2.78 -0.80 -0.95
CA ARG A 168 1.74 -0.73 -1.99
C ARG A 168 1.41 -2.10 -2.57
N ALA A 169 2.43 -2.93 -2.83
CA ALA A 169 2.22 -4.31 -3.27
C ALA A 169 1.44 -5.12 -2.22
N PHE A 170 1.75 -4.94 -0.93
CA PHE A 170 1.02 -5.59 0.16
C PHE A 170 -0.47 -5.18 0.24
N LEU A 171 -0.77 -3.90 -0.02
CA LEU A 171 -2.16 -3.41 -0.11
C LEU A 171 -2.88 -3.99 -1.33
N ALA A 172 -2.21 -4.08 -2.49
CA ALA A 172 -2.77 -4.69 -3.69
C ALA A 172 -3.08 -6.19 -3.51
N ASP A 173 -2.35 -6.88 -2.62
CA ASP A 173 -2.52 -8.31 -2.34
C ASP A 173 -3.62 -8.63 -1.30
N ALA A 174 -4.36 -7.62 -0.81
CA ALA A 174 -5.38 -7.81 0.23
C ALA A 174 -6.41 -8.91 -0.09
N ARG A 175 -6.84 -9.02 -1.36
CA ARG A 175 -7.79 -10.06 -1.78
C ARG A 175 -7.21 -11.47 -1.62
N ARG A 176 -5.96 -11.70 -2.01
CA ARG A 176 -5.34 -13.03 -1.86
C ARG A 176 -5.19 -13.39 -0.39
N ARG A 177 -4.79 -12.42 0.44
CA ARG A 177 -4.69 -12.59 1.90
C ARG A 177 -6.03 -12.97 2.54
N GLN A 178 -7.13 -12.34 2.14
CA GLN A 178 -8.46 -12.66 2.64
C GLN A 178 -8.88 -14.11 2.28
N VAL A 179 -8.60 -14.55 1.05
CA VAL A 179 -8.88 -15.93 0.61
C VAL A 179 -8.06 -16.94 1.40
N MET A 180 -6.79 -16.64 1.71
CA MET A 180 -5.94 -17.53 2.52
C MET A 180 -6.34 -17.59 3.99
N ALA A 181 -6.87 -16.49 4.55
CA ALA A 181 -7.33 -16.41 5.94
C ALA A 181 -8.71 -17.05 6.17
N GLY A 182 -9.49 -17.27 5.11
CA GLY A 182 -10.81 -17.89 5.16
C GLY A 182 -10.82 -19.41 4.97
N ARG A 183 -9.66 -20.07 4.99
CA ARG A 183 -9.51 -21.52 5.05
C ARG A 183 -9.08 -21.94 6.45
#